data_AF-A0A1Y4U9N1-F1
#
_entry.id   AF-A0A1Y4U9N1-F1
#
_cell.length_a   1.000
_cell.length_b   1.000
_cell.length_c   1.000
_cell.angle_alpha   90.00
_cell.angle_beta   90.00
_cell.angle_gamma   90.00
#
_symmetry.space_group_name_H-M   'P 1'
#
loop_
_entity.id
_entity.type
_entity.pdbx_description
1 polymer ?
#
loop_
_entity_poly.entity_id
_entity_poly.type
_entity_poly.pdbx_seq_one_letter_code
_entity_poly.pdbx_strand_id
1 'polypeptide(L)'
;MKNLLKISLLMLFAFGLTACDDDKSYDDPGLEVSLYNLSGTWKLDSWNNGEALADGSYVYIELSYRDGNEFTIYQNLDSFGPRRITGVYNLSTDESLGSVIRGMYDYENGDWNHRYIIRDLFSDRMTWIATDDARNVSVYKRCPGVPQEILDAYKDEIEAEESEK
;
A
#
# COMPACT_ATOMS: atom_id res chain seq x y z
N MET A 1 -0.46 -32.67 -74.37
CA MET A 1 0.63 -33.62 -74.09
C MET A 1 1.46 -33.03 -72.95
N LYS A 2 1.34 -33.57 -71.72
CA LYS A 2 2.35 -34.46 -71.11
C LYS A 2 3.63 -33.66 -70.76
N ASN A 3 4.02 -33.36 -69.51
CA ASN A 3 4.22 -34.19 -68.31
C ASN A 3 4.41 -33.23 -67.10
N LEU A 4 3.75 -33.32 -65.94
CA LEU A 4 3.94 -34.24 -64.80
C LEU A 4 5.40 -34.53 -64.34
N LEU A 5 5.67 -34.03 -63.12
CA LEU A 5 6.31 -34.70 -61.95
C LEU A 5 7.84 -34.72 -61.79
N LYS A 6 8.35 -34.05 -60.73
CA LYS A 6 9.07 -34.60 -59.53
C LYS A 6 9.92 -33.51 -58.84
N ILE A 7 9.56 -33.07 -57.62
CA ILE A 7 10.11 -33.46 -56.29
C ILE A 7 11.60 -33.13 -56.08
N SER A 8 11.84 -32.12 -55.25
CA SER A 8 12.96 -31.88 -54.31
C SER A 8 12.89 -30.40 -53.90
N LEU A 9 13.12 -29.90 -52.70
CA LEU A 9 13.79 -30.40 -51.50
C LEU A 9 13.37 -29.44 -50.36
N LEU A 10 13.23 -29.99 -49.16
CA LEU A 10 13.05 -29.32 -47.88
C LEU A 10 14.05 -28.16 -47.67
N MET A 11 13.60 -26.98 -47.24
CA MET A 11 14.34 -26.14 -46.29
C MET A 11 13.41 -25.10 -45.63
N LEU A 12 12.82 -25.49 -44.50
CA LEU A 12 12.29 -24.57 -43.49
C LEU A 12 13.50 -23.91 -42.82
N PHE A 13 13.79 -22.65 -43.16
CA PHE A 13 14.65 -21.80 -42.34
C PHE A 13 13.75 -20.91 -41.47
N ALA A 14 13.34 -21.47 -40.34
CA ALA A 14 12.91 -20.69 -39.20
C ALA A 14 14.16 -20.15 -38.50
N PHE A 15 14.53 -18.90 -38.77
CA PHE A 15 15.34 -18.14 -37.83
C PHE A 15 14.39 -17.38 -36.90
N GLY A 16 13.91 -18.10 -35.89
CA GLY A 16 13.47 -17.45 -34.67
C GLY A 16 14.71 -16.85 -34.02
N LEU A 17 14.87 -15.53 -34.11
CA LEU A 17 15.68 -14.82 -33.15
C LEU A 17 14.89 -14.79 -31.84
N THR A 18 14.93 -15.90 -31.10
CA THR A 18 14.70 -15.83 -29.66
C THR A 18 15.97 -15.21 -29.09
N ALA A 19 16.08 -13.88 -29.17
CA ALA A 19 16.88 -13.18 -28.21
C ALA A 19 16.23 -13.49 -26.85
N CYS A 20 16.79 -14.45 -26.12
CA CYS A 20 16.72 -14.42 -24.67
C CYS A 20 17.44 -13.12 -24.29
N ASP A 21 16.70 -12.02 -24.27
CA ASP A 21 17.03 -10.95 -23.35
C ASP A 21 16.92 -11.59 -21.97
N ASP A 22 18.08 -12.02 -21.45
CA ASP A 22 18.34 -12.06 -20.03
C ASP A 22 18.22 -10.62 -19.55
N ASP A 23 16.98 -10.13 -19.52
CA ASP A 23 16.60 -8.86 -18.94
C ASP A 23 16.83 -9.06 -17.45
N LYS A 24 18.06 -8.80 -17.01
CA LYS A 24 18.39 -8.71 -15.59
C LYS A 24 17.75 -7.43 -15.10
N SER A 25 16.42 -7.46 -14.95
CA SER A 25 15.68 -6.41 -14.30
C SER A 25 16.32 -6.17 -12.94
N TYR A 26 16.64 -4.92 -12.65
CA TYR A 26 17.06 -4.54 -11.31
C TYR A 26 15.89 -4.82 -10.37
N ASP A 27 16.05 -5.84 -9.51
CA ASP A 27 15.11 -6.11 -8.43
C ASP A 27 15.40 -5.09 -7.32
N ASP A 28 14.51 -4.12 -7.15
CA ASP A 28 14.58 -3.18 -6.04
C ASP A 28 14.46 -3.97 -4.72
N PRO A 29 15.49 -3.95 -3.84
CA PRO A 29 15.45 -4.70 -2.59
C PRO A 29 14.41 -4.15 -1.59
N GLY A 30 13.81 -2.98 -1.87
CA GLY A 30 12.91 -2.30 -0.96
C GLY A 30 13.64 -1.61 0.19
N LEU A 31 12.85 -0.99 1.06
CA LEU A 31 13.32 -0.30 2.26
C LEU A 31 13.20 -1.22 3.48
N GLU A 32 14.11 -1.05 4.43
CA GLU A 32 13.97 -1.66 5.76
C GLU A 32 12.68 -1.15 6.42
N VAL A 33 11.90 -2.05 7.01
CA VAL A 33 10.72 -1.65 7.79
C VAL A 33 11.17 -1.03 9.11
N SER A 34 11.08 0.28 9.19
CA SER A 34 11.40 1.08 10.37
C SER A 34 10.38 2.22 10.52
N LEU A 35 10.25 2.76 11.73
CA LEU A 35 9.41 3.94 11.98
C LEU A 35 9.75 5.11 11.05
N TYR A 36 11.04 5.29 10.74
CA TYR A 36 11.50 6.32 9.82
C TYR A 36 10.98 6.10 8.38
N ASN A 37 11.12 4.89 7.84
CA ASN A 37 10.72 4.59 6.46
C ASN A 37 9.19 4.48 6.30
N LEU A 38 8.47 4.13 7.37
CA LEU A 38 7.01 4.11 7.40
C LEU A 38 6.41 5.52 7.42
N SER A 39 7.09 6.48 8.03
CA SER A 39 6.57 7.83 8.21
C SER A 39 6.24 8.52 6.89
N GLY A 40 5.18 9.32 6.89
CA GLY A 40 4.66 10.06 5.75
C GLY A 40 3.19 9.76 5.46
N THR A 41 2.70 10.31 4.36
CA THR A 41 1.30 10.16 3.93
C THR A 41 1.17 9.06 2.88
N TRP A 42 0.18 8.20 3.10
CA TRP A 42 -0.12 7.06 2.25
C TRP A 42 -1.59 7.05 1.87
N LYS A 43 -1.91 6.72 0.62
CA LYS A 43 -3.27 6.50 0.14
C LYS A 43 -3.50 5.02 -0.09
N LEU A 44 -4.63 4.49 0.39
CA LEU A 44 -5.03 3.13 0.08
C LEU A 44 -5.34 3.01 -1.42
N ASP A 45 -4.67 2.07 -2.08
CA ASP A 45 -4.81 1.79 -3.51
C ASP A 45 -5.75 0.61 -3.76
N SER A 46 -5.65 -0.44 -2.92
CA SER A 46 -6.52 -1.62 -3.00
C SER A 46 -6.58 -2.38 -1.67
N TRP A 47 -7.63 -3.20 -1.49
CA TRP A 47 -7.77 -4.15 -0.37
C TRP A 47 -8.12 -5.56 -0.86
N ASN A 48 -8.20 -6.54 0.05
CA ASN A 48 -8.69 -7.92 -0.18
C ASN A 48 -8.18 -8.57 -1.48
N ASN A 49 -6.86 -8.60 -1.67
CA ASN A 49 -6.19 -9.15 -2.86
C ASN A 49 -6.43 -8.36 -4.16
N GLY A 50 -6.42 -7.03 -4.09
CA GLY A 50 -6.36 -6.15 -5.27
C GLY A 50 -7.71 -5.57 -5.71
N GLU A 51 -8.73 -5.67 -4.87
CA GLU A 51 -9.99 -4.97 -5.08
C GLU A 51 -9.76 -3.46 -4.92
N ALA A 52 -10.07 -2.70 -5.97
CA ALA A 52 -10.01 -1.25 -5.94
C ALA A 52 -11.15 -0.68 -5.09
N LEU A 53 -10.93 0.50 -4.52
CA LEU A 53 -11.98 1.24 -3.85
C LEU A 53 -13.07 1.64 -4.85
N ALA A 54 -14.30 1.78 -4.36
CA ALA A 54 -15.39 2.36 -5.15
C ALA A 54 -15.02 3.77 -5.64
N ASP A 55 -15.58 4.18 -6.78
CA ASP A 55 -15.30 5.50 -7.33
C ASP A 55 -15.72 6.61 -6.33
N GLY A 56 -14.86 7.61 -6.17
CA GLY A 56 -15.01 8.66 -5.16
C GLY A 56 -14.67 8.25 -3.71
N SER A 57 -14.38 6.97 -3.44
CA SER A 57 -13.92 6.52 -2.12
C SER A 57 -12.42 6.72 -1.92
N TYR A 58 -12.01 6.99 -0.69
CA TYR A 58 -10.62 7.16 -0.30
C TYR A 58 -10.36 6.72 1.14
N VAL A 59 -9.11 6.33 1.37
CA VAL A 59 -8.48 6.26 2.69
C VAL A 59 -7.09 6.85 2.54
N TYR A 60 -6.79 7.88 3.33
CA TYR A 60 -5.43 8.37 3.54
C TYR A 60 -5.02 8.03 4.97
N ILE A 61 -3.77 7.64 5.17
CA ILE A 61 -3.16 7.47 6.48
C ILE A 61 -1.86 8.27 6.52
N GLU A 62 -1.75 9.12 7.52
CA GLU A 62 -0.54 9.85 7.88
C GLU A 62 0.10 9.15 9.07
N LEU A 63 1.39 8.83 8.96
CA LEU A 63 2.18 8.22 10.01
C LEU A 63 3.30 9.17 10.43
N SER A 64 3.26 9.65 11.66
CA SER A 64 4.37 10.40 12.29
C SER A 64 5.12 9.49 13.26
N TYR A 65 6.43 9.67 13.43
CA TYR A 65 7.21 8.86 14.38
C TYR A 65 7.99 9.65 15.42
N ARG A 66 8.13 10.97 15.24
CA ARG A 66 8.96 11.79 16.14
C ARG A 66 8.21 12.22 17.40
N ASP A 67 6.89 12.23 17.34
CA ASP A 67 6.00 12.71 18.40
C ASP A 67 5.04 11.57 18.77
N GLY A 68 5.51 10.60 19.56
CA GLY A 68 4.65 9.56 20.14
C GLY A 68 4.15 8.46 19.20
N ASN A 69 4.63 8.40 17.96
CA ASN A 69 4.14 7.50 16.91
C ASN A 69 2.63 7.69 16.64
N GLU A 70 2.24 8.89 16.24
CA GLU A 70 0.84 9.23 15.93
C GLU A 70 0.44 8.82 14.52
N PHE A 71 -0.82 8.41 14.36
CA PHE A 71 -1.45 8.28 13.05
C PHE A 71 -2.67 9.21 12.92
N THR A 72 -2.96 9.63 11.69
CA THR A 72 -4.24 10.23 11.33
C THR A 72 -4.78 9.56 10.08
N ILE A 73 -6.03 9.11 10.11
CA ILE A 73 -6.72 8.49 8.99
C ILE A 73 -7.83 9.43 8.52
N TYR A 74 -7.85 9.71 7.23
CA TYR A 74 -8.95 10.40 6.56
C TYR A 74 -9.64 9.41 5.62
N GLN A 75 -10.93 9.15 5.80
CA GLN A 75 -11.65 8.15 5.01
C GLN A 75 -13.12 8.53 4.79
N ASN A 76 -13.73 8.01 3.73
CA ASN A 76 -15.16 8.21 3.43
C ASN A 76 -15.87 6.89 3.04
N LEU A 77 -15.40 5.77 3.59
CA LEU A 77 -15.95 4.44 3.32
C LEU A 77 -17.26 4.20 4.07
N ASP A 78 -17.44 4.85 5.21
CA ASP A 78 -18.60 4.66 6.07
C ASP A 78 -19.82 5.44 5.54
N SER A 79 -21.02 4.88 5.76
CA SER A 79 -22.29 5.50 5.35
C SER A 79 -22.59 6.84 6.05
N PHE A 80 -21.83 7.17 7.10
CA PHE A 80 -21.95 8.42 7.86
C PHE A 80 -21.19 9.59 7.21
N GLY A 81 -20.51 9.36 6.10
CA GLY A 81 -19.72 10.37 5.40
C GLY A 81 -18.24 10.39 5.81
N PRO A 82 -17.50 11.41 5.36
CA PRO A 82 -16.08 11.55 5.67
C PRO A 82 -15.79 11.55 7.17
N ARG A 83 -14.69 10.91 7.57
CA ARG A 83 -14.20 10.87 8.94
C ARG A 83 -12.70 11.17 9.00
N ARG A 84 -12.31 11.87 10.06
CA ARG A 84 -10.94 12.00 10.55
C ARG A 84 -10.81 11.17 11.83
N ILE A 85 -9.81 10.31 11.88
CA ILE A 85 -9.59 9.36 12.98
C ILE A 85 -8.15 9.45 13.41
N THR A 86 -7.90 9.71 14.68
CA THR A 86 -6.55 9.87 15.25
C THR A 86 -6.22 8.75 16.23
N GLY A 87 -4.94 8.59 16.51
CA GLY A 87 -4.45 7.66 17.52
C GLY A 87 -2.95 7.50 17.50
N VAL A 88 -2.48 6.49 18.22
CA VAL A 88 -1.07 6.11 18.27
C VAL A 88 -0.85 4.72 17.72
N TYR A 89 0.30 4.49 17.10
CA TYR A 89 0.72 3.19 16.59
C TYR A 89 2.03 2.73 17.22
N ASN A 90 2.26 1.42 17.12
CA ASN A 90 3.51 0.81 17.53
C ASN A 90 3.96 -0.19 16.47
N LEU A 91 5.27 -0.18 16.21
CA LEU A 91 5.93 -1.16 15.36
C LEU A 91 6.77 -2.07 16.24
N SER A 92 6.53 -3.38 16.15
CA SER A 92 7.33 -4.40 16.83
C SER A 92 7.83 -5.44 15.84
N THR A 93 8.88 -6.16 16.19
CA THR A 93 9.36 -7.31 15.42
C THR A 93 8.91 -8.59 16.12
N ASP A 94 8.13 -9.40 15.42
CA ASP A 94 7.77 -10.77 15.80
C ASP A 94 8.74 -11.76 15.15
N GLU A 95 9.16 -12.80 15.89
CA GLU A 95 10.14 -13.79 15.39
C GLU A 95 9.63 -14.58 14.17
N SER A 96 8.32 -14.81 14.09
CA SER A 96 7.69 -15.62 13.04
C SER A 96 7.10 -14.76 11.92
N LEU A 97 6.54 -13.60 12.27
CA LEU A 97 5.84 -12.71 11.35
C LEU A 97 6.70 -11.55 10.84
N GLY A 98 7.86 -11.28 11.44
CA GLY A 98 8.66 -10.10 11.12
C GLY A 98 8.03 -8.82 11.66
N SER A 99 8.11 -7.72 10.90
CA SER A 99 7.61 -6.41 11.35
C SER A 99 6.07 -6.36 11.41
N VAL A 100 5.53 -6.09 12.59
CA VAL A 100 4.10 -5.99 12.87
C VAL A 100 3.77 -4.58 13.38
N ILE A 101 2.82 -3.92 12.73
CA ILE A 101 2.22 -2.67 13.18
C ILE A 101 0.88 -2.95 13.88
N ARG A 102 0.61 -2.19 14.93
CA ARG A 102 -0.69 -2.11 15.60
C ARG A 102 -1.00 -0.66 15.93
N GLY A 103 -2.27 -0.32 16.04
CA GLY A 103 -2.70 1.01 16.45
C GLY A 103 -3.78 0.96 17.51
N MET A 104 -3.87 2.04 18.27
CA MET A 104 -4.86 2.31 19.30
C MET A 104 -5.47 3.67 18.99
N TYR A 105 -6.79 3.72 18.88
CA TYR A 105 -7.54 4.94 18.61
C TYR A 105 -7.56 5.85 19.85
N ASP A 106 -7.61 7.16 19.60
CA ASP A 106 -7.85 8.13 20.66
C ASP A 106 -9.28 8.02 21.23
N TYR A 107 -9.51 8.74 22.34
CA TYR A 107 -10.81 8.84 23.02
C TYR A 107 -11.39 7.49 23.49
N GLU A 108 -10.51 6.59 23.97
CA GLU A 108 -10.88 5.28 24.52
C GLU A 108 -11.63 4.36 23.53
N ASN A 109 -11.44 4.56 22.22
CA ASN A 109 -12.09 3.77 21.17
C ASN A 109 -11.41 2.40 20.91
N GLY A 110 -10.40 2.06 21.69
CA GLY A 110 -9.74 0.74 21.67
C GLY A 110 -8.72 0.56 20.55
N ASP A 111 -8.35 -0.70 20.32
CA ASP A 111 -7.36 -1.08 19.31
C ASP A 111 -7.96 -1.10 17.89
N TRP A 112 -7.10 -0.98 16.88
CA TRP A 112 -7.46 -1.35 15.51
C TRP A 112 -8.02 -2.78 15.44
N ASN A 113 -8.93 -3.01 14.50
CA ASN A 113 -9.57 -4.32 14.31
C ASN A 113 -8.58 -5.46 14.07
N HIS A 114 -7.45 -5.17 13.41
CA HIS A 114 -6.37 -6.13 13.17
C HIS A 114 -5.02 -5.50 13.50
N ARG A 115 -4.06 -6.37 13.83
CA ARG A 115 -2.63 -6.06 13.73
C ARG A 115 -2.17 -6.47 12.32
N TYR A 116 -1.22 -5.74 11.77
CA TYR A 116 -0.79 -5.96 10.39
C TYR A 116 0.70 -6.24 10.31
N ILE A 117 1.05 -7.24 9.51
CA ILE A 117 2.41 -7.50 9.05
C ILE A 117 2.71 -6.49 7.95
N ILE A 118 3.82 -5.77 8.08
CA ILE A 118 4.32 -4.90 7.01
C ILE A 118 5.19 -5.72 6.05
N ARG A 119 4.89 -5.63 4.77
CA ARG A 119 5.62 -6.25 3.66
C ARG A 119 5.77 -5.28 2.51
N ASP A 120 6.71 -5.58 1.61
CA ASP A 120 6.89 -4.87 0.34
C ASP A 120 6.96 -3.35 0.52
N LEU A 121 7.74 -2.90 1.50
CA LEU A 121 7.94 -1.48 1.77
C LEU A 121 8.93 -0.92 0.74
N PHE A 122 8.44 -0.08 -0.14
CA PHE A 122 9.21 0.69 -1.11
C PHE A 122 9.04 2.19 -0.83
N SER A 123 9.74 3.04 -1.59
CA SER A 123 9.57 4.49 -1.46
C SER A 123 8.14 4.95 -1.78
N ASP A 124 7.46 4.24 -2.68
CA ASP A 124 6.16 4.62 -3.25
C ASP A 124 5.01 3.64 -2.94
N ARG A 125 5.30 2.47 -2.34
CA ARG A 125 4.29 1.44 -2.03
C ARG A 125 4.58 0.72 -0.72
N MET A 126 3.54 0.23 -0.07
CA MET A 126 3.63 -0.63 1.12
C MET A 126 2.43 -1.57 1.19
N THR A 127 2.65 -2.81 1.68
CA THR A 127 1.58 -3.82 1.84
C THR A 127 1.38 -4.15 3.32
N TRP A 128 0.12 -4.16 3.77
CA TRP A 128 -0.31 -4.51 5.12
C TRP A 128 -1.13 -5.79 5.06
N ILE A 129 -0.73 -6.81 5.82
CA ILE A 129 -1.42 -8.12 5.84
C ILE A 129 -1.89 -8.38 7.27
N ALA A 130 -3.19 -8.60 7.50
CA ALA A 130 -3.67 -8.86 8.85
C ALA A 130 -3.05 -10.14 9.42
N THR A 131 -2.62 -10.09 10.70
CA THR A 131 -1.96 -11.21 11.38
C THR A 131 -2.89 -12.41 11.62
N ASP A 132 -4.20 -12.18 11.59
CA ASP A 132 -5.27 -13.13 11.89
C ASP A 132 -6.14 -13.50 10.67
N ASP A 133 -6.06 -12.75 9.57
CA ASP A 133 -6.66 -13.12 8.28
C ASP A 133 -5.73 -12.73 7.12
N ALA A 134 -5.00 -13.70 6.58
CA ALA A 134 -4.07 -13.48 5.46
C ALA A 134 -4.73 -13.01 4.16
N ARG A 135 -6.08 -13.00 4.07
CA ARG A 135 -6.82 -12.44 2.93
C ARG A 135 -7.12 -10.95 3.10
N ASN A 136 -7.04 -10.43 4.33
CA ASN A 136 -7.13 -9.01 4.59
C ASN A 136 -5.75 -8.39 4.28
N VAL A 137 -5.62 -7.95 3.03
CA VAL A 137 -4.41 -7.36 2.47
C VAL A 137 -4.74 -5.97 1.96
N SER A 138 -4.06 -4.96 2.48
CA SER A 138 -4.20 -3.57 2.06
C SER A 138 -2.91 -3.10 1.39
N VAL A 139 -3.01 -2.55 0.19
CA VAL A 139 -1.87 -1.97 -0.54
C VAL A 139 -2.00 -0.45 -0.52
N TYR A 140 -0.97 0.21 -0.03
CA TYR A 140 -0.88 1.66 0.06
C TYR A 140 0.12 2.21 -0.95
N LYS A 141 -0.17 3.38 -1.50
CA LYS A 141 0.76 4.18 -2.31
C LYS A 141 1.16 5.45 -1.56
N ARG A 142 2.44 5.79 -1.60
CA ARG A 142 2.94 7.04 -1.04
C ARG A 142 2.33 8.21 -1.80
N CYS A 143 1.95 9.27 -1.10
CA CYS A 143 1.48 10.50 -1.72
C CYS A 143 2.08 11.73 -1.02
N PRO A 144 2.12 12.90 -1.70
CA PRO A 144 2.73 14.11 -1.13
C PRO A 144 2.01 14.66 0.12
N GLY A 145 0.75 14.27 0.33
CA GLY A 145 -0.08 14.76 1.43
C GLY A 145 -1.56 14.45 1.18
N VAL A 146 -2.38 14.67 2.20
CA VAL A 146 -3.85 14.61 2.08
C VAL A 146 -4.34 15.80 1.25
N PRO A 147 -5.27 15.61 0.29
CA PRO A 147 -5.84 16.73 -0.47
C PRO A 147 -6.41 17.84 0.44
N GLN A 148 -6.14 19.10 0.08
CA GLN A 148 -6.55 20.25 0.89
C GLN A 148 -8.07 20.31 1.12
N GLU A 149 -8.87 19.92 0.12
CA GLU A 149 -10.33 19.85 0.23
C GLU A 149 -10.81 18.91 1.36
N ILE A 150 -10.06 17.86 1.66
CA ILE A 150 -10.34 16.94 2.77
C ILE A 150 -9.89 17.59 4.08
N LEU A 151 -8.71 18.22 4.11
CA LEU A 151 -8.19 18.90 5.30
C LEU A 151 -9.07 20.06 5.73
N ASP A 152 -9.58 20.84 4.78
CA ASP A 152 -10.46 21.99 5.03
C ASP A 152 -11.75 21.57 5.76
N ALA A 153 -12.23 20.35 5.54
CA ALA A 153 -13.41 19.81 6.22
C ALA A 153 -13.19 19.58 7.73
N TYR A 154 -11.93 19.49 8.17
CA TYR A 154 -11.53 19.27 9.57
C TYR A 154 -10.67 20.41 10.12
N LYS A 155 -10.64 21.56 9.44
CA LYS A 155 -9.76 22.67 9.76
C LYS A 155 -9.86 23.09 11.23
N ASP A 156 -11.08 23.29 11.73
CA ASP A 156 -11.30 23.74 13.11
C ASP A 156 -10.80 22.71 14.15
N GLU A 157 -10.93 21.42 13.86
CA GLU A 157 -10.41 20.34 14.72
C GLU A 157 -8.88 20.31 14.70
N ILE A 158 -8.27 20.43 13.53
CA ILE A 158 -6.82 20.44 13.36
C ILE A 158 -6.20 21.66 14.06
N GLU A 159 -6.77 22.85 13.86
CA GLU A 159 -6.28 24.08 14.51
C GLU A 159 -6.42 24.02 16.04
N ALA A 160 -7.49 23.40 16.55
CA ALA A 160 -7.67 23.19 17.98
C ALA A 160 -6.58 22.27 18.56
N GLU A 161 -6.32 21.12 17.94
CA GLU A 161 -5.27 20.19 18.37
C GLU A 161 -3.87 20.79 18.31
N GLU A 162 -3.55 21.55 17.25
CA GLU A 162 -2.26 22.24 17.13
C GLU A 162 -2.05 23.29 18.22
N SER A 163 -3.12 23.91 18.72
CA SER A 163 -3.06 24.90 19.80
C SER A 163 -2.81 24.28 21.19
N GLU A 164 -3.07 22.98 21.34
CA GLU A 164 -2.91 22.23 22.59
C GLU A 164 -1.53 21.56 22.73
N LYS A 165 -0.74 21.50 21.65
CA LYS A 165 0.64 20.96 21.61
C LYS A 165 1.69 22.00 22.00
#